data_AF-A0A093Q8L6-F1
#
_entry.id   AF-A0A093Q8L6-F1
#
_cell.length_a   1.000
_cell.length_b   1.000
_cell.length_c   1.000
_cell.angle_alpha   90.00
_cell.angle_beta   90.00
_cell.angle_gamma   90.00
#
_symmetry.space_group_name_H-M   'P 1'
#
loop_
_entity.id
_entity.type
_entity.pdbx_description
1 polymer ?
#
loop_
_entity_poly.entity_id
_entity_poly.type
_entity_poly.pdbx_seq_one_letter_code
_entity_poly.pdbx_strand_id
1 'polypeptide(L)' 'QPQAGVPNLVLWLLQGQRRVGCAHVPVTDVTFSPIGPDACGRLCGKMQTIFL' A
#
# COMPACT_ATOMS: atom_id res chain seq x y z
N GLN A 1 11.14 -3.51 -10.43
CA GLN A 1 11.19 -4.72 -9.57
C GLN A 1 11.16 -4.24 -8.12
N PRO A 2 10.35 -4.83 -7.22
CA PRO A 2 10.36 -4.42 -5.81
C PRO A 2 11.79 -4.54 -5.27
N GLN A 3 12.30 -3.52 -4.59
CA GLN A 3 13.60 -3.62 -3.93
C GLN A 3 13.47 -4.67 -2.81
N ALA A 4 14.27 -5.72 -2.89
CA ALA A 4 14.29 -6.78 -1.89
C ALA A 4 14.56 -6.17 -0.51
N GLY A 5 13.63 -6.35 0.44
CA GLY A 5 13.76 -5.89 1.82
C GLY A 5 12.81 -4.76 2.24
N VAL A 6 12.16 -4.05 1.32
CA VAL A 6 11.16 -3.03 1.70
C VAL A 6 9.81 -3.72 1.98
N PRO A 7 9.24 -3.61 3.18
CA PRO A 7 7.92 -4.16 3.46
C PRO A 7 6.87 -3.44 2.60
N ASN A 8 6.14 -4.22 1.81
CA ASN A 8 5.07 -3.74 0.94
C ASN A 8 3.75 -4.42 1.34
N LEU A 9 2.67 -3.65 1.36
CA LEU A 9 1.33 -4.18 1.31
C LEU A 9 1.06 -4.74 -0.09
N VAL A 10 0.43 -5.90 -0.15
CA VAL A 10 -0.02 -6.48 -1.42
C VAL A 10 -1.54 -6.44 -1.46
N LEU A 11 -2.09 -5.73 -2.43
CA LEU A 11 -3.52 -5.68 -2.68
C LEU A 11 -3.85 -6.70 -3.76
N TRP A 12 -4.76 -7.64 -3.46
CA TRP A 12 -5.21 -8.65 -4.42
C TRP A 12 -6.59 -8.31 -4.94
N LEU A 13 -6.73 -8.33 -6.26
CA LEU A 13 -8.04 -8.29 -6.88
C LEU A 13 -8.51 -9.72 -7.11
N LEU A 14 -9.69 -10.05 -6.59
CA LEU A 14 -10.27 -11.38 -6.66
C LEU A 14 -11.57 -11.36 -7.47
N GLN A 15 -11.75 -12.37 -8.32
CA GLN A 15 -13.02 -12.72 -8.93
C GLN A 15 -13.43 -14.10 -8.39
N GLY A 16 -14.29 -14.11 -7.37
CA GLY A 16 -14.54 -15.30 -6.56
C GLY A 16 -13.26 -15.72 -5.84
N GLN A 17 -12.82 -16.96 -6.04
CA GLN A 17 -11.58 -17.50 -5.45
C GLN A 17 -10.34 -17.29 -6.34
N ARG A 18 -10.51 -16.69 -7.53
CA ARG A 18 -9.41 -16.47 -8.48
C ARG A 18 -8.78 -15.10 -8.27
N ARG A 19 -7.46 -15.04 -8.09
CA ARG A 19 -6.68 -13.80 -8.17
C ARG A 19 -6.56 -13.34 -9.62
N VAL A 20 -7.07 -12.16 -9.92
CA VAL A 20 -7.09 -11.55 -11.27
C VAL A 20 -6.16 -10.34 -11.41
N GLY A 21 -5.60 -9.83 -10.30
CA GLY A 21 -4.63 -8.75 -10.33
C GLY A 21 -3.94 -8.55 -8.98
N CYS A 22 -2.84 -7.80 -8.97
CA CYS A 22 -2.20 -7.33 -7.74
C CYS A 22 -1.53 -5.97 -7.90
N ALA A 23 -1.53 -5.19 -6.82
CA ALA A 23 -0.68 -4.02 -6.66
C ALA A 23 0.17 -4.16 -5.40
N HIS A 24 1.34 -3.54 -5.44
CA HIS A 24 2.21 -3.38 -4.29
C HIS A 24 2.20 -1.92 -3.86
N VAL A 25 1.97 -1.68 -2.57
CA VAL A 25 2.04 -0.35 -1.96
C VAL A 25 3.11 -0.39 -0.88
N PRO A 26 4.11 0.51 -0.87
CA PRO A 26 5.06 0.60 0.23
C PRO A 26 4.34 0.77 1.57
N VAL A 27 4.67 -0.04 2.57
CA VAL A 27 4.04 0.09 3.91
C VAL A 27 4.28 1.50 4.46
N THR A 28 5.50 2.02 4.25
CA THR A 28 5.90 3.37 4.65
C THR A 28 5.02 4.47 4.06
N ASP A 29 4.36 4.24 2.92
CA ASP A 29 3.47 5.23 2.32
C ASP A 29 2.14 5.36 3.04
N VAL A 30 1.70 4.34 3.79
CA VAL A 30 0.39 4.33 4.47
C VAL A 30 0.49 4.29 6.00
N THR A 31 1.70 4.13 6.55
CA THR A 31 1.94 4.07 8.00
C THR A 31 1.47 5.35 8.70
N PHE A 32 0.70 5.19 9.77
CA PHE A 32 0.39 6.26 10.70
C PHE A 32 1.51 6.41 11.74
N SER A 33 1.82 7.66 12.11
CA SER A 33 2.75 7.98 13.20
C SER A 33 2.12 9.00 14.16
N PRO A 34 2.18 8.76 15.48
CA PRO A 34 1.69 9.72 16.47
C PRO A 34 2.64 10.92 16.67
N ILE A 35 3.86 10.88 16.10
CA ILE A 35 4.87 11.94 16.23
C ILE A 35 4.45 13.22 15.50
N GLY A 36 3.62 13.10 14.46
CA GLY A 36 3.10 14.23 13.70
C GLY A 36 2.88 13.88 12.22
N PRO A 37 2.24 14.79 11.46
CA PRO A 37 1.88 14.54 10.05
C PRO A 37 3.10 14.32 9.15
N ASP A 38 4.24 14.95 9.45
CA ASP A 38 5.47 14.79 8.66
C ASP A 38 6.16 13.43 8.87
N ALA A 39 5.80 12.72 9.93
CA ALA A 39 6.26 11.36 10.21
C ALA A 39 5.27 10.29 9.73
N CYS A 40 4.12 10.68 9.18
CA CYS A 40 3.17 9.78 8.54
C CYS A 40 3.58 9.49 7.10
N GLY A 41 3.16 8.32 6.62
CA GLY A 41 3.28 7.98 5.21
C GLY A 41 2.51 8.97 4.33
N ARG A 42 3.02 9.22 3.12
CA ARG A 42 2.46 10.23 2.21
C ARG A 42 0.99 10.02 1.84
N LEU A 43 0.51 8.78 1.92
CA LEU A 43 -0.87 8.34 1.63
C LEU A 43 -1.70 8.10 2.92
N CYS A 44 -1.12 8.28 4.10
CA CYS A 44 -1.80 8.03 5.37
C CYS A 44 -3.08 8.88 5.49
N GLY A 45 -4.21 8.23 5.80
CA GLY A 45 -5.51 8.90 5.97
C GLY A 45 -6.13 9.48 4.70
N LYS A 46 -5.56 9.22 3.51
CA LYS A 46 -6.05 9.75 2.22
C LYS A 46 -6.76 8.68 1.41
N MET A 47 -7.86 9.06 0.76
CA MET A 47 -8.52 8.22 -0.23
C MET A 47 -7.69 8.17 -1.52
N GLN A 48 -7.29 6.98 -1.95
CA GLN A 48 -6.45 6.77 -3.13
C GLN A 48 -7.12 5.79 -4.09
N THR A 49 -7.08 6.09 -5.39
CA THR A 49 -7.47 5.17 -6.46
C THR A 49 -6.25 4.39 -6.94
N ILE A 50 -6.37 3.07 -7.01
CA ILE A 50 -5.33 2.17 -7.50
C ILE A 50 -5.84 1.51 -8.77
N PHE A 51 -5.13 1.69 -9.88
CA PHE A 51 -5.42 1.06 -11.16
C PHE A 51 -4.60 -0.23 -11.27
N LEU A 52 -5.27 -1.34 -11.56
CA LEU A 52 -4.72 -2.71 -11.60
C LEU A 52 -4.76 -3.29 -13.01
#